data_AF-A0A9W6DJ51-F1
#
_entry.id   AF-A0A9W6DJ51-F1
#
_cell.length_a   1.000
_cell.length_b   1.000
_cell.length_c   1.000
_cell.angle_alpha   90.00
_cell.angle_beta   90.00
_cell.angle_gamma   90.00
#
_symmetry.space_group_name_H-M   'P 1'
#
loop_
_entity.id
_entity.type
_entity.pdbx_description
1 polymer ?
#
loop_
_entity_poly.entity_id
_entity_poly.type
_entity_poly.pdbx_seq_one_letter_code
_entity_poly.pdbx_strand_id
1 'polypeptide(L)'
;MTSKDSTSLLRSPRPASPGAFLVGDITPHHSLPESDPTIGYQLNHFMLRIRDPARSLHFYTNLMGMQLVFTFHGGPFTVYYLGYPQTAGDRSDLRAWAAKLTAPGVLPKTLGFLELKHIHGSERPVEEGGYEVVTGNQPPHLGFGHLGFTVPDVRQAVERLRGQGVEVMKDLGVAEREHIPLTRWEEDRGVGTGQLHPNYRKTFYHVALVKDPDGYIVELLPQTL
;
A
#
# COMPACT_ATOMS: atom_id res chain seq x y z
N MET A 1 4.05 33.67 -36.90
CA MET A 1 3.94 33.38 -35.45
C MET A 1 3.87 31.87 -35.32
N THR A 2 5.00 31.27 -34.96
CA THR A 2 5.20 29.81 -35.00
C THR A 2 4.46 29.15 -33.86
N SER A 3 3.54 28.26 -34.23
CA SER A 3 2.97 27.21 -33.39
C SER A 3 4.11 26.45 -32.71
N LYS A 4 4.24 26.55 -31.39
CA LYS A 4 5.08 25.63 -30.62
C LYS A 4 4.25 24.37 -30.39
N ASP A 5 4.56 23.35 -31.17
CA ASP A 5 4.14 21.97 -30.93
C ASP A 5 4.30 21.61 -29.45
N SER A 6 3.18 21.31 -28.80
CA SER A 6 3.10 20.86 -27.40
C SER A 6 3.16 19.34 -27.27
N THR A 7 3.82 18.66 -28.21
CA THR A 7 4.16 17.24 -28.07
C THR A 7 5.35 17.11 -27.13
N SER A 8 5.08 17.19 -25.82
CA SER A 8 5.96 16.64 -24.79
C SER A 8 6.10 15.15 -25.06
N LEU A 9 7.18 14.79 -25.74
CA LEU A 9 7.57 13.40 -25.98
C LEU A 9 7.77 12.74 -24.62
N LEU A 10 6.95 11.73 -24.32
CA LEU A 10 7.16 10.76 -23.24
C LEU A 10 8.57 10.16 -23.43
N ARG A 11 9.58 10.75 -22.79
CA ARG A 11 10.92 10.16 -22.74
C ARG A 11 10.88 9.09 -21.67
N SER A 12 11.15 7.85 -22.06
CA SER A 12 11.37 6.77 -21.10
C SER A 12 12.43 7.22 -20.07
N PRO A 13 12.22 6.96 -18.77
CA PRO A 13 13.25 7.18 -17.76
C PRO A 13 14.56 6.52 -18.21
N ARG A 14 15.70 7.17 -17.98
CA ARG A 14 16.98 6.52 -18.29
C ARG A 14 17.10 5.27 -17.39
N PRO A 15 17.45 4.10 -17.94
CA PRO A 15 17.64 2.92 -17.12
C PRO A 15 18.77 3.18 -16.12
N ALA A 16 18.45 3.10 -14.84
CA ALA A 16 19.45 3.18 -13.77
C ALA A 16 20.37 1.95 -13.84
N SER A 17 21.64 2.10 -13.46
CA SER A 17 22.52 0.95 -13.29
C SER A 17 21.99 0.04 -12.17
N PRO A 18 22.08 -1.31 -12.30
CA PRO A 18 21.63 -2.23 -11.26
C PRO A 18 22.21 -1.86 -9.88
N GLY A 19 21.34 -1.79 -8.87
CA GLY A 19 21.76 -1.49 -7.50
C GLY A 19 22.03 -0.02 -7.17
N ALA A 20 21.80 0.90 -8.11
CA ALA A 20 21.87 2.33 -7.84
C ALA A 20 20.66 2.79 -7.03
N PHE A 21 20.91 3.57 -5.97
CA PHE A 21 19.88 4.34 -5.27
C PHE A 21 19.99 5.79 -5.72
N LEU A 22 19.20 6.14 -6.74
CA LEU A 22 19.25 7.47 -7.36
C LEU A 22 18.27 8.40 -6.67
N VAL A 23 18.77 9.55 -6.19
CA VAL A 23 17.95 10.58 -5.54
C VAL A 23 17.50 11.58 -6.60
N GLY A 24 16.26 11.46 -7.09
CA GLY A 24 15.66 12.44 -8.01
C GLY A 24 16.13 12.43 -9.47
N ASP A 25 17.11 11.61 -9.85
CA ASP A 25 17.88 11.77 -11.11
C ASP A 25 17.39 10.97 -12.34
N ILE A 26 16.24 10.30 -12.29
CA ILE A 26 15.82 9.38 -13.38
C ILE A 26 14.96 10.04 -14.48
N THR A 27 14.41 11.21 -14.21
CA THR A 27 13.65 12.03 -15.16
C THR A 27 14.20 13.46 -15.16
N PRO A 28 14.11 14.21 -16.28
CA PRO A 28 14.46 15.63 -16.25
C PRO A 28 13.63 16.32 -15.16
N HIS A 29 14.28 17.01 -14.22
CA HIS A 29 13.58 17.85 -13.26
C HIS A 29 12.75 18.88 -14.04
N HIS A 30 11.43 18.75 -13.97
CA HIS A 30 10.57 19.85 -14.33
C HIS A 30 10.65 20.86 -13.17
N SER A 31 10.89 22.13 -13.49
CA SER A 31 10.73 23.19 -12.50
C SER A 31 9.27 23.25 -12.08
N LEU A 32 8.99 23.28 -10.78
CA LEU A 32 7.64 23.41 -10.22
C LEU A 32 7.45 24.86 -9.69
N PRO A 33 7.05 25.83 -10.53
CA PRO A 33 6.83 27.21 -10.09
C PRO A 33 5.63 27.31 -9.15
N GLU A 34 5.55 28.38 -8.34
CA GLU A 34 4.40 28.63 -7.44
C GLU A 34 3.06 28.72 -8.18
N SER A 35 3.08 29.09 -9.46
CA SER A 35 1.90 29.16 -10.32
C SER A 35 1.55 27.84 -11.01
N ASP A 36 2.24 26.74 -10.70
CA ASP A 36 1.95 25.44 -11.31
C ASP A 36 0.52 24.99 -10.94
N PRO A 37 -0.30 24.53 -11.90
CA PRO A 37 -1.70 24.16 -11.65
C PRO A 37 -1.86 22.95 -10.71
N THR A 38 -0.78 22.20 -10.45
CA THR A 38 -0.78 21.06 -9.55
C THR A 38 -0.41 21.41 -8.11
N ILE A 39 -0.03 22.67 -7.82
CA ILE A 39 0.22 23.13 -6.46
C ILE A 39 -1.03 22.90 -5.61
N GLY A 40 -0.86 22.12 -4.54
CA GLY A 40 -1.93 21.75 -3.61
C GLY A 40 -2.63 20.42 -3.91
N TYR A 41 -2.27 19.69 -4.98
CA TYR A 41 -2.75 18.33 -5.18
C TYR A 41 -2.23 17.41 -4.07
N GLN A 42 -3.09 16.47 -3.63
CA GLN A 42 -2.81 15.60 -2.49
C GLN A 42 -3.32 14.18 -2.76
N LEU A 43 -2.51 13.19 -2.37
CA LEU A 43 -2.95 11.80 -2.33
C LEU A 43 -3.67 11.54 -1.00
N ASN A 44 -4.99 11.60 -1.04
CA ASN A 44 -5.83 11.47 0.16
C ASN A 44 -5.90 10.02 0.68
N HIS A 45 -6.23 9.07 -0.20
CA HIS A 45 -6.47 7.68 0.18
C HIS A 45 -5.99 6.69 -0.88
N PHE A 46 -5.80 5.44 -0.44
CA PHE A 46 -5.68 4.27 -1.29
C PHE A 46 -6.83 3.31 -0.98
N MET A 47 -7.45 2.71 -1.99
CA MET A 47 -8.61 1.83 -1.81
C MET A 47 -8.28 0.38 -2.12
N LEU A 48 -8.60 -0.51 -1.18
CA LEU A 48 -8.61 -1.95 -1.38
C LEU A 48 -10.04 -2.47 -1.39
N ARG A 49 -10.38 -3.30 -2.38
CA ARG A 49 -11.57 -4.15 -2.24
C ARG A 49 -11.26 -5.23 -1.22
N ILE A 50 -12.19 -5.45 -0.31
CA ILE A 50 -12.08 -6.51 0.70
C ILE A 50 -13.26 -7.45 0.59
N ARG A 51 -13.03 -8.73 0.88
CA ARG A 51 -14.06 -9.75 0.80
C ARG A 51 -14.98 -9.75 2.02
N ASP A 52 -14.41 -9.71 3.22
CA ASP A 52 -15.13 -9.78 4.49
C ASP A 52 -14.66 -8.66 5.45
N PRO A 53 -15.51 -7.66 5.74
CA PRO A 53 -15.14 -6.54 6.59
C PRO A 53 -14.78 -6.94 8.02
N ALA A 54 -15.32 -8.03 8.57
CA ALA A 54 -14.98 -8.45 9.92
C ALA A 54 -13.50 -8.88 10.00
N ARG A 55 -13.04 -9.67 9.02
CA ARG A 55 -11.65 -10.12 8.93
C ARG A 55 -10.71 -8.96 8.67
N SER A 56 -11.01 -8.11 7.69
CA SER A 56 -10.12 -7.00 7.30
C SER A 56 -10.07 -5.93 8.39
N LEU A 57 -11.20 -5.57 9.02
CA LEU A 57 -11.19 -4.64 10.16
C LEU A 57 -10.41 -5.22 11.34
N HIS A 58 -10.55 -6.51 11.66
CA HIS A 58 -9.73 -7.13 12.70
C HIS A 58 -8.22 -6.97 12.42
N PHE A 59 -7.80 -7.27 11.19
CA PHE A 59 -6.40 -7.12 10.80
C PHE A 59 -5.92 -5.66 10.91
N TYR A 60 -6.59 -4.73 10.21
CA TYR A 60 -6.10 -3.35 10.12
C TYR A 60 -6.29 -2.56 11.43
N THR A 61 -7.32 -2.87 12.23
CA THR A 61 -7.58 -2.13 13.47
C THR A 61 -6.98 -2.81 14.70
N ASN A 62 -7.29 -4.07 14.97
CA ASN A 62 -6.83 -4.74 16.18
C ASN A 62 -5.35 -5.14 16.10
N LEU A 63 -4.88 -5.61 14.94
CA LEU A 63 -3.51 -6.10 14.80
C LEU A 63 -2.55 -4.97 14.42
N MET A 64 -2.93 -4.15 13.44
CA MET A 64 -2.11 -3.07 12.90
C MET A 64 -2.36 -1.70 13.58
N GLY A 65 -3.39 -1.56 14.41
CA GLY A 65 -3.61 -0.37 15.23
C GLY A 65 -4.25 0.84 14.52
N MET A 66 -4.66 0.70 13.26
CA MET A 66 -5.42 1.76 12.59
C MET A 66 -6.78 1.95 13.26
N GLN A 67 -7.38 3.13 13.09
CA GLN A 67 -8.66 3.46 13.68
C GLN A 67 -9.65 3.88 12.61
N LEU A 68 -10.91 3.46 12.79
CA LEU A 68 -12.00 3.80 11.89
C LEU A 68 -12.30 5.30 12.01
N VAL A 69 -12.19 6.00 10.89
CA VAL A 69 -12.47 7.43 10.77
C VAL A 69 -13.94 7.64 10.44
N PHE A 70 -14.43 6.94 9.41
CA PHE A 70 -15.85 6.89 9.10
C PHE A 70 -16.21 5.61 8.33
N THR A 71 -17.50 5.28 8.37
CA THR A 71 -18.11 4.25 7.52
C THR A 71 -19.18 4.90 6.68
N PHE A 72 -19.23 4.57 5.41
CA PHE A 72 -20.28 5.04 4.51
C PHE A 72 -20.91 3.87 3.76
N HIS A 73 -22.21 3.70 3.95
CA HIS A 73 -23.01 2.69 3.28
C HIS A 73 -23.53 3.27 1.95
N GLY A 74 -22.93 2.85 0.84
CA GLY A 74 -23.24 3.34 -0.51
C GLY A 74 -24.42 2.66 -1.19
N GLY A 75 -25.09 1.72 -0.51
CA GLY A 75 -26.15 0.90 -1.09
C GLY A 75 -25.62 -0.52 -1.33
N PRO A 76 -25.13 -0.87 -2.52
CA PRO A 76 -24.57 -2.20 -2.81
C PRO A 76 -23.15 -2.43 -2.27
N PHE A 77 -22.59 -1.45 -1.56
CA PHE A 77 -21.26 -1.54 -0.96
C PHE A 77 -21.17 -0.69 0.30
N THR A 78 -20.20 -1.00 1.14
CA THR A 78 -19.78 -0.18 2.29
C THR A 78 -18.31 0.15 2.16
N VAL A 79 -17.93 1.39 2.48
CA VAL A 79 -16.53 1.80 2.61
C VAL A 79 -16.19 2.09 4.07
N TYR A 80 -15.02 1.65 4.49
CA TYR A 80 -14.45 1.88 5.81
C TYR A 80 -13.15 2.64 5.64
N TYR A 81 -13.12 3.91 6.06
CA TYR A 81 -11.92 4.72 5.99
C TYR A 81 -11.15 4.60 7.29
N LEU A 82 -9.90 4.15 7.20
CA LEU A 82 -9.00 3.95 8.33
C LEU A 82 -7.84 4.94 8.30
N GLY A 83 -7.38 5.35 9.47
CA GLY A 83 -6.18 6.19 9.63
C GLY A 83 -5.48 5.95 10.97
N TYR A 84 -4.28 6.51 11.14
CA TYR A 84 -3.55 6.46 12.40
C TYR A 84 -3.69 7.75 13.20
N PRO A 85 -4.15 7.70 14.46
CA PRO A 85 -4.08 8.84 15.37
C PRO A 85 -2.62 9.15 15.72
N GLN A 86 -2.13 10.32 15.31
CA GLN A 86 -0.71 10.67 15.38
C GLN A 86 -0.30 11.11 16.80
N THR A 87 -1.17 11.80 17.53
CA THR A 87 -0.83 12.36 18.86
C THR A 87 -1.44 11.55 20.01
N ALA A 88 -0.88 11.72 21.22
CA ALA A 88 -1.46 11.10 22.43
C ALA A 88 -2.89 11.62 22.69
N GLY A 89 -3.16 12.89 22.40
CA GLY A 89 -4.50 13.46 22.49
C GLY A 89 -5.49 12.82 21.52
N ASP A 90 -5.07 12.59 20.26
CA ASP A 90 -5.90 11.86 19.29
C ASP A 90 -6.23 10.44 19.78
N ARG A 91 -5.26 9.76 20.41
CA ARG A 91 -5.43 8.41 20.95
C ARG A 91 -6.31 8.34 22.20
N SER A 92 -6.39 9.42 22.98
CA SER A 92 -7.22 9.45 24.19
C SER A 92 -8.73 9.57 23.93
N ASP A 93 -9.11 10.12 22.76
CA ASP A 93 -10.51 10.22 22.34
C ASP A 93 -10.62 10.00 20.82
N LEU A 94 -10.72 8.72 20.45
CA LEU A 94 -10.83 8.30 19.06
C LEU A 94 -12.08 8.82 18.37
N ARG A 95 -13.17 9.07 19.12
CA ARG A 95 -14.41 9.58 18.55
C ARG A 95 -14.27 11.06 18.20
N ALA A 96 -13.69 11.87 19.10
CA ALA A 96 -13.38 13.26 18.80
C ALA A 96 -12.35 13.39 17.68
N TRP A 97 -11.34 12.51 17.66
CA TRP A 97 -10.37 12.44 16.57
C TRP A 97 -11.03 12.15 15.22
N ALA A 98 -11.90 11.14 15.14
CA ALA A 98 -12.65 10.81 13.93
C ALA A 98 -13.55 11.98 13.49
N ALA A 99 -14.30 12.58 14.41
CA ALA A 99 -15.16 13.73 14.14
C ALA A 99 -14.37 14.93 13.56
N LYS A 100 -13.18 15.21 14.10
CA LYS A 100 -12.26 16.23 13.60
C LYS A 100 -11.85 15.96 12.16
N LEU A 101 -11.49 14.72 11.82
CA LEU A 101 -11.07 14.34 10.47
C LEU A 101 -12.22 14.39 9.47
N THR A 102 -13.45 14.14 9.91
CA THR A 102 -14.65 14.23 9.06
C THR A 102 -15.23 15.65 8.96
N ALA A 103 -14.61 16.65 9.60
CA ALA A 103 -15.10 18.02 9.54
C ALA A 103 -14.99 18.60 8.12
N PRO A 104 -15.93 19.50 7.71
CA PRO A 104 -15.88 20.15 6.40
C PRO A 104 -14.53 20.82 6.14
N GLY A 105 -13.94 20.54 4.98
CA GLY A 105 -12.63 21.08 4.59
C GLY A 105 -11.41 20.39 5.20
N VAL A 106 -11.60 19.44 6.13
CA VAL A 106 -10.52 18.61 6.70
C VAL A 106 -10.38 17.29 5.96
N LEU A 107 -11.49 16.57 5.75
CA LEU A 107 -11.47 15.25 5.13
C LEU A 107 -10.75 15.23 3.77
N PRO A 108 -11.03 16.15 2.81
CA PRO A 108 -10.39 16.15 1.50
C PRO A 108 -8.89 16.47 1.53
N LYS A 109 -8.41 17.08 2.63
CA LYS A 109 -7.01 17.51 2.80
C LYS A 109 -6.18 16.59 3.69
N THR A 110 -6.82 15.57 4.26
CA THR A 110 -6.13 14.59 5.09
C THR A 110 -5.39 13.62 4.19
N LEU A 111 -4.18 13.21 4.58
CA LEU A 111 -3.36 12.29 3.80
C LEU A 111 -3.37 10.90 4.44
N GLY A 112 -3.16 9.88 3.60
CA GLY A 112 -2.81 8.54 4.07
C GLY A 112 -3.97 7.75 4.67
N PHE A 113 -5.19 7.93 4.18
CA PHE A 113 -6.26 7.00 4.51
C PHE A 113 -6.13 5.68 3.75
N LEU A 114 -6.50 4.60 4.43
CA LEU A 114 -6.80 3.33 3.78
C LEU A 114 -8.33 3.20 3.68
N GLU A 115 -8.85 3.20 2.47
CA GLU A 115 -10.26 2.90 2.18
C GLU A 115 -10.40 1.39 1.96
N LEU A 116 -11.14 0.71 2.83
CA LEU A 116 -11.54 -0.67 2.61
C LEU A 116 -12.96 -0.68 2.03
N LYS A 117 -13.12 -1.20 0.82
CA LYS A 117 -14.41 -1.28 0.13
C LYS A 117 -14.94 -2.70 0.10
N HIS A 118 -16.00 -2.94 0.84
CA HIS A 118 -16.75 -4.19 0.84
C HIS A 118 -17.92 -4.11 -0.14
N ILE A 119 -17.95 -5.03 -1.11
CA ILE A 119 -19.10 -5.18 -2.02
C ILE A 119 -20.03 -6.23 -1.39
N HIS A 120 -21.27 -5.86 -1.10
CA HIS A 120 -22.15 -6.74 -0.31
C HIS A 120 -22.39 -8.08 -1.00
N GLY A 121 -22.24 -9.16 -0.25
CA GLY A 121 -22.36 -10.52 -0.75
C GLY A 121 -21.07 -11.12 -1.33
N SER A 122 -19.95 -10.39 -1.37
CA SER A 122 -18.64 -10.95 -1.76
C SER A 122 -18.12 -11.99 -0.76
N GLU A 123 -18.49 -11.84 0.52
CA GLU A 123 -18.13 -12.71 1.63
C GLU A 123 -18.75 -14.10 1.55
N ARG A 124 -19.80 -14.28 0.74
CA ARG A 124 -20.44 -15.59 0.55
C ARG A 124 -19.43 -16.63 0.04
N PRO A 125 -19.69 -17.93 0.25
CA PRO A 125 -18.94 -18.97 -0.43
C PRO A 125 -18.91 -18.74 -1.95
N VAL A 126 -17.82 -19.11 -2.61
CA VAL A 126 -17.63 -18.85 -4.06
C VAL A 126 -18.69 -19.60 -4.87
N GLU A 127 -19.02 -20.82 -4.44
CA GLU A 127 -20.08 -21.66 -4.99
C GLU A 127 -21.49 -21.05 -4.81
N GLU A 128 -21.67 -20.11 -3.88
CA GLU A 128 -22.92 -19.37 -3.65
C GLU A 128 -22.90 -17.96 -4.28
N GLY A 129 -21.91 -17.68 -5.13
CA GLY A 129 -21.78 -16.42 -5.85
C GLY A 129 -21.04 -15.31 -5.08
N GLY A 130 -20.28 -15.65 -4.04
CA GLY A 130 -19.19 -14.81 -3.55
C GLY A 130 -17.95 -14.90 -4.46
N TYR A 131 -16.87 -14.20 -4.09
CA TYR A 131 -15.62 -14.24 -4.86
C TYR A 131 -14.40 -13.93 -3.99
N GLU A 132 -13.23 -14.40 -4.43
CA GLU A 132 -11.94 -13.99 -3.88
C GLU A 132 -11.43 -12.72 -4.58
N VAL A 133 -10.84 -11.82 -3.82
CA VAL A 133 -10.27 -10.59 -4.36
C VAL A 133 -8.93 -10.84 -5.04
N VAL A 134 -8.71 -10.13 -6.15
CA VAL A 134 -7.45 -10.19 -6.91
C VAL A 134 -6.50 -9.13 -6.38
N THR A 135 -5.35 -9.56 -5.91
CA THR A 135 -4.41 -8.69 -5.19
C THR A 135 -3.46 -7.91 -6.09
N GLY A 136 -3.33 -8.32 -7.35
CA GLY A 136 -2.36 -7.74 -8.29
C GLY A 136 -1.01 -8.46 -8.36
N ASN A 137 -0.81 -9.53 -7.58
CA ASN A 137 0.45 -10.29 -7.56
C ASN A 137 0.32 -11.71 -8.13
N GLN A 138 -0.80 -12.02 -8.78
CA GLN A 138 -1.08 -13.34 -9.36
C GLN A 138 -1.40 -13.21 -10.86
N PRO A 139 -0.72 -13.98 -11.75
CA PRO A 139 -1.03 -13.99 -13.17
C PRO A 139 -2.43 -14.58 -13.43
N PRO A 140 -3.12 -14.14 -14.51
CA PRO A 140 -2.70 -13.12 -15.47
C PRO A 140 -2.97 -11.68 -15.01
N HIS A 141 -3.40 -11.47 -13.76
CA HIS A 141 -3.89 -10.19 -13.25
C HIS A 141 -2.83 -9.43 -12.44
N LEU A 142 -1.64 -9.28 -13.01
CA LEU A 142 -0.55 -8.53 -12.38
C LEU A 142 -0.82 -7.02 -12.42
N GLY A 143 -0.53 -6.31 -11.32
CA GLY A 143 -0.83 -4.89 -11.16
C GLY A 143 -0.35 -4.32 -9.83
N PHE A 144 -1.27 -4.13 -8.88
CA PHE A 144 -0.94 -3.61 -7.55
C PHE A 144 0.06 -4.54 -6.83
N GLY A 145 1.10 -3.95 -6.22
CA GLY A 145 2.14 -4.67 -5.51
C GLY A 145 1.79 -4.90 -4.04
N HIS A 146 1.87 -3.86 -3.22
CA HIS A 146 1.69 -3.98 -1.77
C HIS A 146 1.37 -2.63 -1.13
N LEU A 147 0.86 -2.68 0.09
CA LEU A 147 0.88 -1.54 1.02
C LEU A 147 2.20 -1.53 1.79
N GLY A 148 2.70 -0.34 2.13
CA GLY A 148 3.88 -0.17 2.98
C GLY A 148 3.54 0.53 4.29
N PHE A 149 3.89 -0.08 5.41
CA PHE A 149 3.72 0.46 6.76
C PHE A 149 5.08 0.58 7.43
N THR A 150 5.36 1.77 7.98
CA THR A 150 6.50 1.92 8.88
C THR A 150 6.13 1.49 10.29
N VAL A 151 7.01 0.73 10.93
CA VAL A 151 6.85 0.29 12.33
C VAL A 151 8.11 0.61 13.14
N PRO A 152 7.97 0.86 14.46
CA PRO A 152 9.13 1.12 15.31
C PRO A 152 10.09 -0.07 15.41
N ASP A 153 9.54 -1.30 15.43
CA ASP A 153 10.29 -2.55 15.49
C ASP A 153 9.63 -3.60 14.58
N VAL A 154 10.31 -3.95 13.49
CA VAL A 154 9.80 -4.91 12.50
C VAL A 154 9.71 -6.32 13.09
N ARG A 155 10.69 -6.73 13.91
CA ARG A 155 10.70 -8.07 14.51
C ARG A 155 9.51 -8.25 15.45
N GLN A 156 9.30 -7.29 16.34
CA GLN A 156 8.18 -7.33 17.29
C GLN A 156 6.82 -7.30 16.55
N ALA A 157 6.70 -6.50 15.49
CA ALA A 157 5.49 -6.46 14.69
C ALA A 157 5.20 -7.81 14.02
N VAL A 158 6.21 -8.44 13.39
CA VAL A 158 6.07 -9.76 12.76
C VAL A 158 5.72 -10.84 13.78
N GLU A 159 6.36 -10.86 14.95
CA GLU A 159 6.08 -11.83 16.02
C GLU A 159 4.65 -11.70 16.54
N ARG A 160 4.18 -10.46 16.74
CA ARG A 160 2.77 -10.19 17.10
C ARG A 160 1.81 -10.74 16.05
N LEU A 161 2.03 -10.41 14.78
CA LEU A 161 1.15 -10.82 13.68
C LEU A 161 1.14 -12.34 13.52
N ARG A 162 2.32 -12.97 13.51
CA ARG A 162 2.47 -14.43 13.46
C ARG A 162 1.74 -15.11 14.62
N GLY A 163 1.87 -14.58 15.84
CA GLY A 163 1.16 -15.08 17.02
C GLY A 163 -0.36 -14.98 16.95
N GLN A 164 -0.90 -14.21 16.00
CA GLN A 164 -2.34 -14.10 15.71
C GLN A 164 -2.75 -14.87 14.44
N GLY A 165 -1.85 -15.71 13.90
CA GLY A 165 -2.13 -16.54 12.73
C GLY A 165 -2.01 -15.83 11.38
N VAL A 166 -1.43 -14.63 11.35
CA VAL A 166 -1.16 -13.92 10.08
C VAL A 166 -0.07 -14.64 9.29
N GLU A 167 -0.29 -14.80 7.99
CA GLU A 167 0.69 -15.40 7.07
C GLU A 167 1.89 -14.46 6.89
N VAL A 168 3.08 -14.93 7.28
CA VAL A 168 4.35 -14.25 7.02
C VAL A 168 4.91 -14.78 5.70
N MET A 169 4.83 -13.98 4.65
CA MET A 169 5.36 -14.31 3.31
C MET A 169 6.89 -14.22 3.27
N LYS A 170 7.47 -13.26 3.98
CA LYS A 170 8.92 -13.06 4.10
C LYS A 170 9.25 -12.53 5.49
N ASP A 171 10.10 -13.25 6.21
CA ASP A 171 10.56 -12.86 7.54
C ASP A 171 11.67 -11.79 7.49
N LEU A 172 11.93 -11.13 8.60
CA LEU A 172 13.04 -10.18 8.76
C LEU A 172 14.39 -10.91 8.58
N GLY A 173 15.33 -10.27 7.90
CA GLY A 173 16.66 -10.84 7.61
C GLY A 173 16.73 -11.77 6.40
N VAL A 174 15.59 -12.17 5.83
CA VAL A 174 15.50 -12.90 4.57
C VAL A 174 15.69 -11.92 3.41
N ALA A 175 16.52 -12.21 2.40
CA ALA A 175 16.77 -11.26 1.31
C ALA A 175 17.13 -11.94 -0.03
N GLU A 176 16.57 -13.12 -0.26
CA GLU A 176 16.73 -13.90 -1.48
C GLU A 176 15.67 -13.55 -2.53
N ARG A 177 15.95 -13.89 -3.79
CA ARG A 177 15.14 -13.54 -4.96
C ARG A 177 13.75 -14.17 -4.92
N GLU A 178 13.62 -15.32 -4.28
CA GLU A 178 12.40 -16.12 -4.18
C GLU A 178 11.32 -15.43 -3.33
N HIS A 179 11.72 -14.49 -2.47
CA HIS A 179 10.82 -13.74 -1.60
C HIS A 179 10.38 -12.39 -2.21
N ILE A 180 10.89 -12.05 -3.39
CA ILE A 180 10.39 -10.91 -4.17
C ILE A 180 9.14 -11.37 -4.92
N PRO A 181 8.05 -10.59 -4.94
CA PRO A 181 6.81 -10.93 -5.64
C PRO A 181 6.95 -10.79 -7.18
N LEU A 182 7.98 -11.41 -7.75
CA LEU A 182 8.16 -11.61 -9.18
C LEU A 182 7.76 -13.05 -9.50
N THR A 183 6.81 -13.21 -10.40
CA THR A 183 6.16 -14.49 -10.62
C THR A 183 6.98 -15.39 -11.55
N ARG A 184 6.89 -16.71 -11.36
CA ARG A 184 7.47 -17.67 -12.31
C ARG A 184 6.88 -17.49 -13.72
N TRP A 185 5.63 -17.07 -13.80
CA TRP A 185 4.97 -16.79 -15.08
C TRP A 185 5.67 -15.68 -15.87
N GLU A 186 6.16 -14.64 -15.20
CA GLU A 186 7.00 -13.60 -15.81
C GLU A 186 8.38 -14.15 -16.17
N GLU A 187 9.01 -14.89 -15.25
CA GLU A 187 10.35 -15.44 -15.43
C GLU A 187 10.43 -16.41 -16.62
N ASP A 188 9.45 -17.31 -16.76
CA ASP A 188 9.33 -18.26 -17.89
C ASP A 188 9.20 -17.54 -19.25
N ARG A 189 8.84 -16.25 -19.24
CA ARG A 189 8.75 -15.37 -20.41
C ARG A 189 9.97 -14.47 -20.59
N GLY A 190 11.01 -14.65 -19.78
CA GLY A 190 12.20 -13.81 -19.78
C GLY A 190 12.01 -12.45 -19.13
N VAL A 191 10.93 -12.24 -18.36
CA VAL A 191 10.63 -10.98 -17.66
C VAL A 191 11.07 -11.08 -16.19
N GLY A 192 11.76 -10.06 -15.68
CA GLY A 192 12.16 -10.00 -14.26
C GLY A 192 13.18 -11.09 -13.85
N THR A 193 14.02 -11.52 -14.78
CA THR A 193 15.04 -12.57 -14.56
C THR A 193 16.30 -12.03 -13.88
N GLY A 194 17.11 -12.94 -13.35
CA GLY A 194 18.40 -12.61 -12.72
C GLY A 194 18.36 -12.51 -11.20
N GLN A 195 19.53 -12.26 -10.62
CA GLN A 195 19.73 -12.22 -9.17
C GLN A 195 19.55 -10.80 -8.61
N LEU A 196 19.16 -10.73 -7.33
CA LEU A 196 19.07 -9.45 -6.64
C LEU A 196 20.45 -8.83 -6.46
N HIS A 197 20.57 -7.56 -6.85
CA HIS A 197 21.80 -6.81 -6.64
C HIS A 197 22.12 -6.69 -5.14
N PRO A 198 23.38 -6.86 -4.69
CA PRO A 198 23.76 -6.82 -3.27
C PRO A 198 23.28 -5.57 -2.52
N ASN A 199 23.32 -4.40 -3.16
CA ASN A 199 22.81 -3.16 -2.56
C ASN A 199 21.32 -3.22 -2.22
N TYR A 200 20.49 -3.79 -3.10
CA TYR A 200 19.07 -3.94 -2.83
C TYR A 200 18.81 -4.97 -1.73
N ARG A 201 19.59 -6.07 -1.72
CA ARG A 201 19.50 -7.09 -0.66
C ARG A 201 19.73 -6.50 0.73
N LYS A 202 20.68 -5.55 0.87
CA LYS A 202 20.92 -4.84 2.13
C LYS A 202 19.66 -4.12 2.63
N THR A 203 18.96 -3.40 1.76
CA THR A 203 17.71 -2.73 2.13
C THR A 203 16.60 -3.73 2.44
N PHE A 204 16.40 -4.71 1.56
CA PHE A 204 15.33 -5.71 1.68
C PHE A 204 15.49 -6.62 2.91
N TYR A 205 16.71 -6.78 3.41
CA TYR A 205 17.03 -7.48 4.66
C TYR A 205 16.28 -6.92 5.87
N HIS A 206 16.03 -5.60 5.90
CA HIS A 206 15.41 -4.90 7.03
C HIS A 206 13.89 -4.86 6.98
N VAL A 207 13.28 -5.40 5.93
CA VAL A 207 11.84 -5.38 5.70
C VAL A 207 11.24 -6.74 6.02
N ALA A 208 9.96 -6.82 6.36
CA ALA A 208 9.19 -8.07 6.38
C ALA A 208 7.93 -7.94 5.52
N LEU A 209 7.45 -9.05 4.96
CA LEU A 209 6.20 -9.09 4.18
C LEU A 209 5.22 -10.05 4.86
N VAL A 210 4.02 -9.56 5.13
CA VAL A 210 2.89 -10.36 5.60
C VAL A 210 1.73 -10.26 4.62
N LYS A 211 0.71 -11.11 4.76
CA LYS A 211 -0.53 -10.97 4.01
C LYS A 211 -1.68 -10.56 4.90
N ASP A 212 -2.50 -9.64 4.41
CA ASP A 212 -3.79 -9.36 5.01
C ASP A 212 -4.79 -10.52 4.74
N PRO A 213 -6.02 -10.49 5.31
CA PRO A 213 -6.98 -11.58 5.17
C PRO A 213 -7.45 -11.88 3.74
N ASP A 214 -7.27 -10.91 2.85
CA ASP A 214 -7.63 -10.94 1.42
C ASP A 214 -6.41 -11.33 0.54
N GLY A 215 -5.23 -11.47 1.15
CA GLY A 215 -4.00 -11.88 0.49
C GLY A 215 -3.16 -10.73 -0.07
N TYR A 216 -3.54 -9.46 0.17
CA TYR A 216 -2.72 -8.32 -0.20
C TYR A 216 -1.41 -8.36 0.59
N ILE A 217 -0.30 -8.07 -0.09
CA ILE A 217 1.00 -7.98 0.55
C ILE A 217 1.04 -6.68 1.37
N VAL A 218 1.46 -6.80 2.63
CA VAL A 218 1.71 -5.69 3.55
C VAL A 218 3.19 -5.72 3.92
N GLU A 219 3.91 -4.72 3.45
CA GLU A 219 5.32 -4.48 3.73
C GLU A 219 5.47 -3.76 5.08
N LEU A 220 6.28 -4.32 5.96
CA LEU A 220 6.66 -3.74 7.25
C LEU A 220 8.11 -3.28 7.16
N LEU A 221 8.32 -1.96 7.21
CA LEU A 221 9.64 -1.35 7.16
C LEU A 221 9.95 -0.58 8.44
N PRO A 222 11.22 -0.49 8.88
CA PRO A 222 11.56 0.21 10.10
C PRO A 222 11.45 1.73 9.89
N GLN A 223 11.06 2.47 10.93
CA GLN A 223 11.06 3.93 10.91
C GLN A 223 12.47 4.54 10.89
N THR A 224 13.47 3.77 11.33
CA THR A 224 14.88 4.14 11.35
C THR A 224 15.70 2.96 10.85
N LEU A 225 16.55 3.20 9.84
CA LEU A 225 17.51 2.22 9.32
C LEU A 225 18.83 2.28 10.08
#